data_AF-K1ZKI4-F1
#
_entry.id   AF-K1ZKI4-F1
#
_cell.length_a   1.000
_cell.length_b   1.000
_cell.length_c   1.000
_cell.angle_alpha   90.00
_cell.angle_beta   90.00
_cell.angle_gamma   90.00
#
_symmetry.space_group_name_H-M   'P 1'
#
loop_
_entity.id
_entity.type
_entity.pdbx_description
1 polymer ?
#
loop_
_entity_poly.entity_id
_entity_poly.type
_entity_poly.pdbx_seq_one_letter_code
_entity_poly.pdbx_strand_id
1 'polypeptide(L)' 'MGATNPANAAPGTIRQLYAESLQCNSVHGSDAPETAKVEIGFFFDDQSLFDY' A
#
# COMPACT_ATOMS: atom_id res chain seq x y z
N MET A 1 -4.84 -1.43 4.96
CA MET A 1 -4.09 -0.19 5.26
C MET A 1 -4.97 0.93 5.81
N GLY A 2 -6.21 1.09 5.32
CA GLY A 2 -7.08 2.24 5.64
C GLY A 2 -7.22 3.17 4.43
N ALA A 3 -8.20 4.10 4.48
CA ALA A 3 -8.39 5.09 3.41
C ALA A 3 -7.10 5.91 3.19
N THR A 4 -6.86 6.37 1.95
CA THR A 4 -5.63 7.11 1.57
C THR A 4 -5.44 8.38 2.41
N ASN A 5 -6.53 9.09 2.69
CA ASN A 5 -6.52 10.16 3.68
C ASN A 5 -6.71 9.57 5.09
N PRO A 6 -5.74 9.71 6.00
CA PRO A 6 -5.85 9.14 7.35
C PRO A 6 -7.01 9.71 8.16
N ALA A 7 -7.46 10.94 7.88
CA ALA A 7 -8.65 11.52 8.51
C ALA A 7 -9.94 10.71 8.23
N ASN A 8 -9.95 9.92 7.15
CA ASN A 8 -11.07 9.08 6.74
C ASN A 8 -10.80 7.59 7.00
N ALA A 9 -9.68 7.24 7.60
CA ALA A 9 -9.29 5.85 7.83
C ALA A 9 -10.03 5.28 9.04
N ALA A 10 -10.54 4.05 8.91
CA ALA A 10 -11.25 3.38 9.99
C ALA A 10 -10.33 3.13 11.21
N PRO A 11 -10.87 3.11 12.44
CA PRO A 11 -10.11 2.82 13.65
C PRO A 11 -9.31 1.52 13.55
N GLY A 12 -8.05 1.54 14.01
CA GLY A 12 -7.18 0.37 14.03
C GLY A 12 -6.49 0.04 12.70
N THR A 13 -6.75 0.80 11.64
CA THR A 13 -6.01 0.65 10.37
C THR A 13 -4.62 1.31 10.46
N ILE A 14 -3.65 0.80 9.69
CA ILE A 14 -2.27 1.33 9.67
C ILE A 14 -2.24 2.86 9.50
N ARG A 15 -3.01 3.39 8.54
CA ARG A 15 -3.06 4.83 8.28
C ARG A 15 -3.74 5.62 9.41
N GLN A 16 -4.71 5.04 10.11
CA GLN A 16 -5.31 5.71 11.27
C GLN A 16 -4.36 5.75 12.46
N LEU A 17 -3.50 4.73 12.62
CA LEU A 17 -2.59 4.60 13.76
C LEU A 17 -1.26 5.33 13.57
N TYR A 18 -0.76 5.44 12.34
CA TYR A 18 0.65 5.82 12.10
C TYR A 18 0.89 6.90 11.04
N ALA A 19 -0.14 7.39 10.36
CA ALA A 19 0.03 8.44 9.35
C ALA A 19 0.14 9.83 9.97
N GLU A 20 1.03 10.66 9.43
CA GLU A 20 1.18 12.06 9.84
C GLU A 20 0.23 12.99 9.07
N SER A 21 0.02 12.71 7.77
CA SER A 21 -0.80 13.54 6.88
C SER A 21 -1.25 12.77 5.63
N LEU A 22 -2.01 13.42 4.73
CA LEU A 22 -2.39 12.84 3.44
C LEU A 22 -1.18 12.49 2.57
N GLN A 23 -0.13 13.32 2.59
CA GLN A 23 1.09 13.11 1.81
C GLN A 23 2.06 12.15 2.51
N CYS A 24 2.05 12.14 3.85
CA CYS A 24 2.86 11.25 4.70
C CYS A 24 1.96 10.17 5.34
N ASN A 25 1.34 9.33 4.52
CA ASN A 25 0.34 8.34 4.97
C ASN A 25 0.91 6.94 5.25
N SER A 26 2.19 6.87 5.57
CA SER A 26 2.96 5.69 6.04
C SER A 26 3.18 4.55 5.03
N VAL A 27 2.17 4.15 4.25
CA VAL A 27 2.23 2.96 3.39
C VAL A 27 1.44 3.13 2.09
N HIS A 28 1.95 2.51 1.02
CA HIS A 28 1.28 2.30 -0.27
C HIS A 28 0.83 0.85 -0.42
N GLY A 29 -0.17 0.64 -1.26
CA GLY A 29 -0.51 -0.69 -1.79
C GLY A 29 -1.45 -0.54 -2.97
N SER A 30 -1.31 -1.43 -3.94
CA SER A 30 -2.06 -1.42 -5.18
C SER A 30 -3.57 -1.46 -4.93
N ASP A 31 -4.32 -0.74 -5.75
CA ASP A 31 -5.77 -0.55 -5.59
C ASP A 31 -6.62 -1.62 -6.31
N ALA A 32 -6.03 -2.38 -7.24
CA ALA A 32 -6.68 -3.44 -7.99
C ALA A 32 -5.70 -4.57 -8.37
N PRO A 33 -6.18 -5.78 -8.70
CA PRO A 33 -5.33 -6.86 -9.21
C PRO A 33 -4.54 -6.49 -10.46
N GLU A 34 -5.12 -5.67 -11.34
CA GLU A 34 -4.51 -5.19 -12.58
C GLU A 34 -3.34 -4.24 -12.29
N THR A 35 -3.52 -3.29 -11.37
CA THR A 35 -2.45 -2.35 -10.96
C THR A 35 -1.38 -3.06 -10.15
N ALA A 36 -1.75 -4.05 -9.33
CA ALA A 36 -0.80 -4.91 -8.62
C ALA A 36 0.15 -5.64 -9.57
N LYS A 37 -0.35 -6.23 -10.66
CA LYS A 37 0.49 -6.89 -11.68
C LYS A 37 1.50 -5.93 -12.30
N VAL A 38 1.09 -4.70 -12.59
CA VAL A 38 1.98 -3.67 -13.16
C VAL A 38 3.02 -3.22 -12.13
N GLU A 39 2.61 -2.94 -10.90
CA GLU A 39 3.52 -2.47 -9.84
C GLU A 39 4.54 -3.56 -9.44
N ILE A 40 4.11 -4.82 -9.33
CA ILE A 40 5.02 -5.94 -9.01
C ILE A 40 6.14 -6.01 -10.06
N GLY A 41 5.81 -6.01 -11.36
CA GLY A 41 6.82 -6.05 -12.43
C GLY A 41 7.65 -4.78 -12.57
N PHE A 42 7.20 -3.65 -11.99
CA PHE A 42 7.97 -2.42 -11.93
C PHE A 42 9.00 -2.43 -10.79
N PHE A 43 8.64 -2.92 -9.62
CA PHE A 43 9.48 -2.87 -8.42
C PHE A 43 10.38 -4.11 -8.24
N PHE A 44 9.97 -5.25 -8.78
CA PHE A 44 10.64 -6.54 -8.57
C PHE A 44 10.96 -7.17 -9.92
N ASP A 45 12.17 -7.75 -10.02
CA ASP A 45 12.49 -8.64 -11.12
C ASP A 45 12.00 -10.06 -10.84
N ASP A 46 11.90 -10.88 -11.88
CA ASP A 46 11.42 -12.26 -11.75
C ASP A 46 12.31 -13.14 -10.85
N GLN A 47 13.58 -12.77 -10.63
CA GLN A 47 14.50 -13.52 -9.77
C GLN A 47 14.31 -13.21 -8.28
N SER A 48 13.66 -12.08 -7.96
CA SER A 48 13.35 -11.66 -6.60
C SER A 48 12.01 -12.21 -6.07
N LEU A 49 11.25 -12.92 -6.90
CA LEU A 49 9.99 -13.57 -6.54
C LEU A 49 10.23 -15.05 -6.22
N PHE A 50 10.07 -15.42 -4.95
CA PHE A 50 10.25 -16.79 -4.47
C PHE A 50 8.90 -17.48 -4.25
N ASP A 51 8.73 -18.68 -4.80
CA ASP A 51 7.58 -19.56 -4.58
C ASP A 51 7.98 -20.69 -3.61
N TYR A 52 7.23 -20.86 -2.51
CA TYR A 52 7.52 -21.81 -1.43
C TYR A 52 6.26 -22.43 -0.83
#